data_AF-Q84GK2-F1
#
_entry.id   AF-Q84GK2-F1
#
_cell.length_a   1.000
_cell.length_b   1.000
_cell.length_c   1.000
_cell.angle_alpha   90.00
_cell.angle_beta   90.00
_cell.angle_gamma   90.00
#
_symmetry.space_group_name_H-M   'P 1'
#
loop_
_entity.id
_entity.type
_entity.pdbx_description
1 polymer ?
#
loop_
_entity_poly.entity_id
_entity_poly.type
_entity_poly.pdbx_seq_one_letter_code
_entity_poly.pdbx_strand_id
1 'polypeptide(L)'
;VAAAAKITELGFSVTPEEILALAKNVGEETMMSRTGGAPTFAVGLTLLFHELVGGVEAMPFWYHFAILFEALFILTAVDAGTRTGRFMVQDILGNVHKPIGDTKNWFWGIIATIICVTGWGYLLYSGVTDPMGGIFTLWPLFGAANQMLAGIALMLGTVVLFKMGKAKYSWVTIAPLVWVLITTMYAAYQKLLPANGERVHDAVSHIATAQNWAKKLETLTDPAAIAKAEAVIRNNIIDAVLCGFFMIVVVIVA
;
A
#
# COMPACT_ATOMS: atom_id res chain seq x y z
N VAL A 1 10.41 30.06 9.67
CA VAL A 1 9.76 30.57 10.91
C VAL A 1 8.39 29.93 11.16
N ALA A 2 7.37 30.11 10.30
CA ALA A 2 6.05 29.50 10.51
C ALA A 2 6.06 27.96 10.63
N ALA A 3 6.92 27.28 9.86
CA ALA A 3 7.11 25.84 9.94
C ALA A 3 7.68 25.38 11.30
N ALA A 4 8.70 26.08 11.81
CA ALA A 4 9.31 25.78 13.10
C ALA A 4 8.32 25.97 14.27
N ALA A 5 7.48 27.00 14.19
CA ALA A 5 6.40 27.24 15.17
C ALA A 5 5.38 26.09 15.19
N LYS A 6 4.94 25.62 14.02
CA LYS A 6 4.07 24.44 13.88
C LYS A 6 4.70 23.15 14.41
N ILE A 7 6.00 22.93 14.18
CA ILE A 7 6.72 21.75 14.69
C ILE A 7 6.87 21.82 16.22
N THR A 8 7.11 23.02 16.75
CA THR A 8 7.14 23.27 18.19
C THR A 8 5.78 23.05 18.85
N GLU A 9 4.68 23.45 18.20
CA GLU A 9 3.31 23.13 18.64
C GLU A 9 3.04 21.61 18.69
N LEU A 10 3.70 20.82 17.83
CA LEU A 10 3.61 19.36 17.82
C LEU A 10 4.47 18.69 18.92
N GLY A 11 5.16 19.47 19.75
CA GLY A 11 5.97 18.99 20.87
C GLY A 11 7.46 18.77 20.54
N PHE A 12 7.92 19.16 19.36
CA PHE A 12 9.33 19.04 18.97
C PHE A 12 10.01 20.41 18.97
N SER A 13 10.99 20.63 19.85
CA SER A 13 11.76 21.88 19.86
C SER A 13 12.67 21.95 18.64
N VAL A 14 12.28 22.73 17.63
CA VAL A 14 13.07 22.96 16.41
C VAL A 14 13.07 24.45 16.08
N THR A 15 14.23 25.01 15.85
CA THR A 15 14.42 26.41 15.48
C THR A 15 14.39 26.60 13.96
N PRO A 16 13.98 27.78 13.46
CA PRO A 16 14.08 28.11 12.04
C PRO A 16 15.51 27.97 11.49
N GLU A 17 16.51 28.28 12.31
CA GLU A 17 17.93 28.23 11.98
C GLU A 17 18.39 26.78 11.76
N GLU A 18 17.96 25.84 12.60
CA GLU A 18 18.27 24.41 12.45
C GLU A 18 17.68 23.83 11.14
N ILE A 19 16.46 24.23 10.77
CA ILE A 19 15.82 23.79 9.51
C ILE A 19 16.62 24.29 8.30
N LEU A 20 17.04 25.55 8.33
CA LEU A 20 17.83 26.15 7.24
C LEU A 20 19.24 25.57 7.19
N ALA A 21 19.86 25.34 8.34
CA ALA A 21 21.17 24.72 8.43
C ALA A 21 21.15 23.29 7.89
N LEU A 22 20.12 22.50 8.23
CA LEU A 22 19.94 21.15 7.68
C LEU A 22 19.78 21.17 6.16
N ALA A 23 18.93 22.03 5.62
CA ALA A 23 18.74 22.17 4.17
C ALA A 23 20.06 22.48 3.46
N LYS A 24 20.80 23.48 3.98
CA LYS A 24 22.10 23.86 3.45
C LYS A 24 23.13 22.73 3.52
N ASN A 25 23.22 22.04 4.66
CA ASN A 25 24.18 20.95 4.87
C ASN A 25 23.85 19.73 3.99
N VAL A 26 22.59 19.51 3.67
CA VAL A 26 22.13 18.45 2.77
C VAL A 26 22.27 18.86 1.28
N GLY A 27 22.56 20.13 0.99
CA GLY A 27 22.71 20.64 -0.37
C GLY A 27 21.39 20.94 -1.08
N GLU A 28 20.31 21.17 -0.33
CA GLU A 28 18.97 21.47 -0.83
C GLU A 28 18.57 22.91 -0.49
N GLU A 29 17.82 23.57 -1.38
CA GLU A 29 17.32 24.94 -1.13
C GLU A 29 16.29 24.96 0.01
N THR A 30 15.51 23.87 0.13
CA THR A 30 14.52 23.70 1.18
C THR A 30 14.22 22.24 1.43
N MET A 31 14.09 21.90 2.71
CA MET A 31 13.58 20.59 3.18
C MET A 31 12.08 20.64 3.47
N MET A 32 11.45 21.82 3.35
CA MET A 32 10.03 21.98 3.57
C MET A 32 9.21 21.43 2.41
N SER A 33 8.05 20.85 2.71
CA SER A 33 7.12 20.26 1.72
C SER A 33 7.67 19.08 0.91
N ARG A 34 8.86 18.55 1.26
CA ARG A 34 9.35 17.24 0.83
C ARG A 34 8.83 16.17 1.80
N THR A 35 7.51 16.00 1.83
CA THR A 35 6.85 15.05 2.73
C THR A 35 6.89 13.63 2.17
N GLY A 36 7.01 12.64 3.05
CA GLY A 36 6.98 11.23 2.68
C GLY A 36 8.05 10.39 3.39
N GLY A 37 7.97 9.08 3.19
CA GLY A 37 8.95 8.13 3.74
C GLY A 37 10.33 8.31 3.12
N ALA A 38 10.40 8.54 1.81
CA ALA A 38 11.64 8.65 1.05
C ALA A 38 12.55 9.82 1.50
N PRO A 39 12.06 11.08 1.53
CA PRO A 39 12.87 12.20 2.03
C PRO A 39 13.30 12.01 3.50
N THR A 40 12.41 11.46 4.34
CA THR A 40 12.70 11.20 5.76
C THR A 40 13.80 10.15 5.93
N PHE A 41 13.74 9.06 5.16
CA PHE A 41 14.76 8.02 5.13
C PHE A 41 16.11 8.59 4.69
N ALA A 42 16.13 9.37 3.60
CA ALA A 42 17.35 9.97 3.09
C ALA A 42 18.02 10.92 4.11
N VAL A 43 17.23 11.76 4.79
CA VAL A 43 17.74 12.61 5.88
C VAL A 43 18.28 11.75 7.03
N GLY A 44 17.55 10.74 7.47
CA GLY A 44 17.98 9.86 8.56
C GLY A 44 19.30 9.14 8.25
N LEU A 45 19.43 8.59 7.03
CA LEU A 45 20.67 7.97 6.57
C LEU A 45 21.81 9.00 6.54
N THR A 46 21.55 10.19 6.03
CA THR A 46 22.54 11.27 5.97
C THR A 46 23.06 11.63 7.36
N LEU A 47 22.15 11.80 8.33
CA LEU A 47 22.47 12.11 9.73
C LEU A 47 23.35 11.03 10.37
N LEU A 48 23.08 9.75 10.09
CA LEU A 48 23.89 8.65 10.61
C LEU A 48 25.27 8.56 9.93
N PHE A 49 25.31 8.68 8.60
CA PHE A 49 26.54 8.43 7.84
C PHE A 49 27.52 9.59 7.91
N HIS A 50 27.06 10.84 8.06
CA HIS A 50 27.99 11.97 8.20
C HIS A 50 28.78 11.91 9.52
N GLU A 51 28.21 11.34 10.59
CA GLU A 51 28.91 11.16 11.87
C GLU A 51 29.97 10.07 11.79
N LEU A 52 29.74 9.04 10.98
CA LEU A 52 30.65 7.91 10.82
C LEU A 52 31.73 8.16 9.77
N VAL A 53 31.40 8.81 8.66
CA VAL A 53 32.26 8.98 7.49
C VAL A 53 32.04 10.33 6.80
N GLY A 54 33.09 11.17 6.81
CA GLY A 54 33.17 12.36 5.95
C GLY A 54 32.62 13.66 6.54
N GLY A 55 32.07 13.64 7.76
CA GLY A 55 31.63 14.86 8.46
C GLY A 55 30.51 15.61 7.72
N VAL A 56 30.25 16.85 8.13
CA VAL A 56 29.18 17.70 7.57
C VAL A 56 29.36 17.93 6.07
N GLU A 57 30.59 17.94 5.56
CA GLU A 57 30.89 18.15 4.13
C GLU A 57 30.40 17.00 3.23
N ALA A 58 30.26 15.79 3.78
CA ALA A 58 29.75 14.63 3.05
C ALA A 58 28.21 14.51 3.09
N MET A 59 27.51 15.33 3.87
CA MET A 59 26.05 15.28 3.99
C MET A 59 25.31 15.39 2.64
N PRO A 60 25.70 16.29 1.71
CA PRO A 60 25.02 16.36 0.41
C PRO A 60 25.19 15.08 -0.40
N PHE A 61 26.37 14.48 -0.36
CA PHE A 61 26.64 13.22 -1.04
C PHE A 61 25.77 12.09 -0.47
N TRP A 62 25.74 11.92 0.85
CA TRP A 62 24.96 10.87 1.50
C TRP A 62 23.46 11.02 1.27
N TYR A 63 22.95 12.25 1.24
CA TYR A 63 21.54 12.50 0.96
C TYR A 63 21.14 12.14 -0.47
N HIS A 64 21.89 12.64 -1.46
CA HIS A 64 21.60 12.32 -2.85
C HIS A 64 21.83 10.83 -3.16
N PHE A 65 22.84 10.22 -2.54
CA PHE A 65 23.05 8.78 -2.61
C PHE A 65 21.83 8.01 -2.08
N ALA A 66 21.29 8.38 -0.91
CA ALA A 66 20.13 7.70 -0.33
C ALA A 66 18.89 7.81 -1.21
N ILE A 67 18.59 9.01 -1.75
CA ILE A 67 17.45 9.23 -2.64
C ILE A 67 17.61 8.43 -3.95
N LEU A 68 18.79 8.46 -4.57
CA LEU A 68 19.06 7.73 -5.80
C LEU A 68 19.00 6.22 -5.57
N PHE A 69 19.54 5.74 -4.45
CA PHE A 69 19.49 4.33 -4.05
C PHE A 69 18.05 3.85 -3.89
N GLU A 70 17.23 4.60 -3.14
CA GLU A 70 15.82 4.27 -2.95
C GLU A 70 15.05 4.30 -4.26
N ALA A 71 15.26 5.33 -5.09
CA ALA A 71 14.62 5.44 -6.40
C ALA A 71 14.99 4.26 -7.31
N LEU A 72 16.26 3.83 -7.31
CA LEU A 72 16.72 2.67 -8.08
C LEU A 72 16.11 1.37 -7.54
N PHE A 73 15.98 1.24 -6.22
CA PHE A 73 15.30 0.11 -5.59
C PHE A 73 13.83 0.03 -6.01
N ILE A 74 13.10 1.16 -5.96
CA ILE A 74 11.71 1.25 -6.41
C ILE A 74 11.62 0.90 -7.91
N LEU A 75 12.51 1.46 -8.75
CA LEU A 75 12.52 1.18 -10.18
C LEU A 75 12.76 -0.31 -10.48
N THR A 76 13.65 -0.95 -9.72
CA THR A 76 13.90 -2.40 -9.82
C THR A 76 12.66 -3.20 -9.43
N ALA A 77 11.97 -2.81 -8.36
CA ALA A 77 10.73 -3.45 -7.92
C ALA A 77 9.62 -3.29 -8.96
N VAL A 78 9.46 -2.09 -9.55
CA VAL A 78 8.45 -1.80 -10.58
C VAL A 78 8.76 -2.54 -11.88
N ASP A 79 10.03 -2.65 -12.30
CA ASP A 79 10.43 -3.43 -13.47
C ASP A 79 10.11 -4.93 -13.30
N ALA A 80 10.57 -5.52 -12.19
CA ALA A 80 10.29 -6.92 -11.86
C ALA A 80 8.78 -7.17 -11.72
N GLY A 81 8.07 -6.24 -11.10
CA GLY A 81 6.61 -6.25 -10.93
C GLY A 81 5.87 -6.16 -12.26
N THR A 82 6.29 -5.30 -13.18
CA THR A 82 5.68 -5.14 -14.51
C THR A 82 5.92 -6.37 -15.38
N ARG A 83 7.10 -6.97 -15.29
CA ARG A 83 7.41 -8.23 -15.98
C ARG A 83 6.51 -9.36 -15.50
N THR A 84 6.35 -9.50 -14.18
CA THR A 84 5.47 -10.52 -13.59
C THR A 84 4.00 -10.22 -13.88
N GLY A 85 3.61 -8.94 -13.77
CA GLY A 85 2.27 -8.44 -14.04
C GLY A 85 1.83 -8.68 -15.48
N ARG A 86 2.73 -8.52 -16.46
CA ARG A 86 2.46 -8.92 -17.84
C ARG A 86 2.05 -10.39 -17.92
N PHE A 87 2.79 -11.30 -17.28
CA PHE A 87 2.44 -12.72 -17.31
C PHE A 87 1.10 -13.01 -16.62
N MET A 88 0.83 -12.35 -15.49
CA MET A 88 -0.46 -12.47 -14.81
C MET A 88 -1.62 -11.96 -15.67
N VAL A 89 -1.47 -10.82 -16.36
CA VAL A 89 -2.48 -10.28 -17.27
C VAL A 89 -2.71 -11.23 -18.45
N GLN A 90 -1.64 -11.77 -19.05
CA GLN A 90 -1.77 -12.74 -20.14
C GLN A 90 -2.45 -14.04 -19.67
N ASP A 91 -2.18 -14.51 -18.46
CA ASP A 91 -2.81 -15.72 -17.90
C ASP A 91 -4.32 -15.51 -17.66
N ILE A 92 -4.70 -14.39 -17.04
CA ILE A 92 -6.11 -14.02 -16.80
C ILE A 92 -6.85 -13.84 -18.13
N LEU A 93 -6.30 -13.07 -19.07
CA LEU A 93 -6.93 -12.83 -20.36
C LEU A 93 -6.91 -14.07 -21.26
N GLY A 94 -5.93 -14.95 -21.10
CA GLY A 94 -5.82 -16.23 -21.79
C GLY A 94 -6.97 -17.20 -21.46
N ASN A 95 -7.50 -17.12 -20.23
CA ASN A 95 -8.69 -17.88 -19.83
C ASN A 95 -9.97 -17.41 -20.53
N VAL A 96 -10.03 -16.15 -20.98
CA VAL A 96 -11.18 -15.58 -21.70
C VAL A 96 -10.99 -15.72 -23.23
N HIS A 97 -9.79 -15.42 -23.73
CA HIS A 97 -9.44 -15.52 -25.14
C HIS A 97 -8.05 -16.15 -25.31
N LYS A 98 -8.03 -17.42 -25.75
CA LYS A 98 -6.81 -18.25 -25.87
C LYS A 98 -5.61 -17.57 -26.58
N PRO A 99 -5.80 -16.78 -27.66
CA PRO A 99 -4.68 -16.09 -28.32
C PRO A 99 -3.94 -15.08 -27.43
N ILE A 100 -4.60 -14.47 -26.44
CA ILE A 100 -3.98 -13.46 -25.55
C ILE A 100 -3.01 -14.12 -24.55
N GLY A 101 -3.29 -15.36 -24.19
CA GLY A 101 -2.44 -16.18 -23.34
C GLY A 101 -1.15 -16.66 -24.03
N ASP A 102 -1.00 -16.45 -25.35
CA ASP A 102 0.24 -16.79 -26.05
C ASP A 102 1.36 -15.81 -25.68
N THR A 103 2.24 -16.25 -24.79
CA THR A 103 3.41 -15.49 -24.33
C THR A 103 4.45 -15.25 -25.42
N LYS A 104 4.41 -16.01 -26.54
CA LYS A 104 5.31 -15.84 -27.68
C LYS A 104 4.84 -14.77 -28.66
N ASN A 105 3.57 -14.40 -28.62
CA ASN A 105 3.03 -13.39 -29.52
C ASN A 105 3.36 -11.97 -29.00
N TRP A 106 4.21 -11.26 -29.74
CA TRP A 106 4.69 -9.94 -29.37
C TRP A 106 3.56 -8.89 -29.26
N PHE A 107 2.53 -8.99 -30.10
CA PHE A 107 1.38 -8.07 -30.07
C PHE A 107 0.60 -8.16 -28.75
N TRP A 108 0.25 -9.38 -28.33
CA TRP A 108 -0.45 -9.62 -27.06
C TRP A 108 0.43 -9.33 -25.85
N GLY A 109 1.74 -9.55 -25.98
CA GLY A 109 2.73 -9.14 -25.00
C GLY A 109 2.75 -7.63 -24.76
N ILE A 110 2.74 -6.83 -25.83
CA ILE A 110 2.68 -5.35 -25.74
C ILE A 110 1.38 -4.92 -25.08
N ILE A 111 0.24 -5.47 -25.49
CA ILE A 111 -1.06 -5.12 -24.90
C ILE A 111 -1.07 -5.40 -23.39
N ALA A 112 -0.61 -6.58 -22.97
CA ALA A 112 -0.53 -6.93 -21.56
C ALA A 112 0.40 -6.00 -20.77
N THR A 113 1.53 -5.58 -21.35
CA THR A 113 2.42 -4.58 -20.76
C THR A 113 1.76 -3.20 -20.65
N ILE A 114 1.05 -2.74 -21.70
CA ILE A 114 0.34 -1.46 -21.67
C ILE A 114 -0.71 -1.47 -20.55
N ILE A 115 -1.48 -2.56 -20.41
CA ILE A 115 -2.45 -2.72 -19.32
C ILE A 115 -1.76 -2.62 -17.96
N CYS A 116 -0.64 -3.34 -17.78
CA CYS A 116 0.09 -3.35 -16.52
C CYS A 116 0.68 -1.96 -16.18
N VAL A 117 1.34 -1.31 -17.12
CA VAL A 117 1.92 0.04 -16.95
C VAL A 117 0.84 1.09 -16.70
N THR A 118 -0.29 1.00 -17.42
CA THR A 118 -1.44 1.89 -17.19
C THR A 118 -2.04 1.66 -15.80
N GLY A 119 -2.09 0.41 -15.33
CA GLY A 119 -2.49 0.07 -13.97
C GLY A 119 -1.59 0.72 -12.91
N TRP A 120 -0.27 0.62 -13.06
CA TRP A 120 0.68 1.31 -12.18
C TRP A 120 0.49 2.84 -12.22
N GLY A 121 0.34 3.41 -13.42
CA GLY A 121 0.10 4.84 -13.61
C GLY A 121 -1.21 5.31 -12.97
N TYR A 122 -2.27 4.51 -13.06
CA TYR A 122 -3.55 4.78 -12.40
C TYR A 122 -3.43 4.75 -10.87
N LEU A 123 -2.70 3.79 -10.31
CA LEU A 123 -2.44 3.72 -8.88
C LEU A 123 -1.62 4.93 -8.40
N LEU A 124 -0.61 5.35 -9.17
CA LEU A 124 0.15 6.57 -8.89
C LEU A 124 -0.73 7.82 -8.94
N TYR A 125 -1.54 7.96 -9.99
CA TYR A 125 -2.47 9.08 -10.15
C TYR A 125 -3.48 9.14 -9.01
N SER A 126 -4.09 8.00 -8.67
CA SER A 126 -5.04 7.90 -7.55
C SER A 126 -4.36 8.21 -6.23
N GLY A 127 -3.11 7.75 -6.05
CA GLY A 127 -2.33 8.02 -4.85
C GLY A 127 -2.00 9.50 -4.63
N VAL A 128 -1.72 10.24 -5.71
CA VAL A 128 -1.40 11.67 -5.66
C VAL A 128 -2.64 12.57 -5.59
N THR A 129 -3.74 12.16 -6.22
CA THR A 129 -4.97 12.97 -6.29
C THR A 129 -5.95 12.74 -5.14
N ASP A 130 -5.83 11.65 -4.40
CA ASP A 130 -6.68 11.36 -3.25
C ASP A 130 -6.41 12.34 -2.09
N PRO A 131 -7.41 13.14 -1.64
CA PRO A 131 -7.28 14.04 -0.50
C PRO A 131 -6.97 13.35 0.83
N MET A 132 -7.20 12.03 0.91
CA MET A 132 -6.85 11.20 2.05
C MET A 132 -5.44 10.62 1.97
N GLY A 133 -4.73 10.83 0.86
CA GLY A 133 -3.31 10.48 0.72
C GLY A 133 -3.04 9.11 0.14
N GLY A 134 -4.01 8.43 -0.48
CA GLY A 134 -3.85 7.22 -1.32
C GLY A 134 -3.41 5.95 -0.58
N ILE A 135 -2.32 6.06 0.17
CA ILE A 135 -1.76 5.10 1.13
C ILE A 135 -2.84 4.60 2.09
N PHE A 136 -3.69 5.50 2.63
CA PHE A 136 -4.71 5.10 3.59
C PHE A 136 -5.81 4.21 2.99
N THR A 137 -6.04 4.30 1.68
CA THR A 137 -6.97 3.41 0.96
C THR A 137 -6.26 2.15 0.45
N LEU A 138 -5.00 2.24 0.01
CA LEU A 138 -4.26 1.09 -0.50
C LEU A 138 -3.73 0.14 0.60
N TRP A 139 -3.45 0.67 1.79
CA TRP A 139 -2.86 -0.11 2.89
C TRP A 139 -3.78 -1.25 3.38
N PRO A 140 -5.09 -1.02 3.63
CA PRO A 140 -6.01 -2.10 3.96
C PRO A 140 -6.12 -3.16 2.86
N LEU A 141 -6.04 -2.77 1.59
CA LEU A 141 -6.10 -3.68 0.45
C LEU A 141 -4.85 -4.57 0.37
N PHE A 142 -3.67 -3.99 0.60
CA PHE A 142 -2.41 -4.73 0.65
C PHE A 142 -2.40 -5.79 1.75
N GLY A 143 -2.89 -5.43 2.94
CA GLY A 143 -3.03 -6.37 4.05
C GLY A 143 -3.92 -7.57 3.69
N ALA A 144 -5.09 -7.32 3.11
CA ALA A 144 -6.02 -8.38 2.71
C ALA A 144 -5.45 -9.28 1.60
N ALA A 145 -4.87 -8.69 0.55
CA ALA A 145 -4.27 -9.43 -0.57
C ALA A 145 -3.13 -10.35 -0.11
N ASN A 146 -2.30 -9.90 0.84
CA ASN A 146 -1.21 -10.71 1.37
C ASN A 146 -1.70 -11.93 2.16
N GLN A 147 -2.79 -11.79 2.92
CA GLN A 147 -3.37 -12.93 3.63
C GLN A 147 -3.95 -13.96 2.66
N MET A 148 -4.56 -13.52 1.55
CA MET A 148 -5.05 -14.41 0.50
C MET A 148 -3.89 -15.15 -0.20
N LEU A 149 -2.80 -14.45 -0.53
CA LEU A 149 -1.61 -15.07 -1.13
C LEU A 149 -0.97 -16.08 -0.18
N ALA A 150 -0.90 -15.77 1.11
CA ALA A 150 -0.43 -16.70 2.14
C ALA A 150 -1.30 -17.96 2.20
N GLY A 151 -2.62 -17.82 2.14
CA GLY A 151 -3.56 -18.94 2.05
C GLY A 151 -3.28 -19.84 0.84
N ILE A 152 -3.17 -19.27 -0.36
CA ILE A 152 -2.87 -20.02 -1.59
C ILE A 152 -1.50 -20.73 -1.50
N ALA A 153 -0.48 -20.06 -0.98
CA ALA A 153 0.85 -20.66 -0.81
C ALA A 153 0.83 -21.85 0.16
N LEU A 154 0.11 -21.74 1.28
CA LEU A 154 -0.03 -22.81 2.27
C LEU A 154 -0.88 -23.98 1.74
N MET A 155 -1.92 -23.72 0.95
CA MET A 155 -2.70 -24.76 0.25
C MET A 155 -1.82 -25.51 -0.75
N LEU A 156 -1.08 -24.79 -1.60
CA LEU A 156 -0.15 -25.39 -2.55
C LEU A 156 0.90 -26.24 -1.83
N GLY A 157 1.50 -25.71 -0.76
CA GLY A 157 2.45 -26.46 0.07
C GLY A 157 1.86 -27.74 0.65
N THR A 158 0.60 -27.68 1.11
CA THR A 158 -0.14 -28.84 1.62
C THR A 158 -0.30 -29.90 0.52
N VAL A 159 -0.78 -29.50 -0.66
CA VAL A 159 -0.96 -30.41 -1.82
C VAL A 159 0.38 -31.05 -2.23
N VAL A 160 1.46 -30.27 -2.26
CA VAL A 160 2.80 -30.78 -2.59
C VAL A 160 3.27 -31.81 -1.56
N LEU A 161 3.08 -31.57 -0.26
CA LEU A 161 3.45 -32.53 0.79
C LEU A 161 2.68 -33.86 0.68
N PHE A 162 1.39 -33.80 0.36
CA PHE A 162 0.60 -35.01 0.09
C PHE A 162 1.11 -35.74 -1.15
N LYS A 163 1.39 -35.01 -2.24
CA LYS A 163 1.91 -35.59 -3.49
C LYS A 163 3.29 -36.24 -3.32
N MET A 164 4.10 -35.74 -2.39
CA MET A 164 5.41 -36.31 -2.03
C MET A 164 5.32 -37.51 -1.07
N GLY A 165 4.11 -37.96 -0.70
CA GLY A 165 3.92 -39.04 0.29
C GLY A 165 4.27 -38.65 1.73
N LYS A 166 4.51 -37.37 1.99
CA LYS A 166 4.91 -36.82 3.29
C LYS A 166 3.70 -36.35 4.12
N ALA A 167 2.58 -37.07 4.05
CA ALA A 167 1.33 -36.71 4.71
C ALA A 167 1.48 -36.46 6.22
N LYS A 168 2.39 -37.19 6.91
CA LYS A 168 2.70 -36.97 8.33
C LYS A 168 3.19 -35.55 8.65
N TYR A 169 3.78 -34.85 7.69
CA TYR A 169 4.29 -33.48 7.86
C TYR A 169 3.32 -32.41 7.35
N SER A 170 2.18 -32.80 6.77
CA SER A 170 1.18 -31.85 6.21
C SER A 170 0.58 -30.91 7.27
N TRP A 171 0.59 -31.29 8.55
CA TRP A 171 0.13 -30.42 9.63
C TRP A 171 0.91 -29.09 9.70
N VAL A 172 2.18 -29.08 9.26
CA VAL A 172 3.04 -27.89 9.27
C VAL A 172 2.50 -26.81 8.33
N THR A 173 1.79 -27.19 7.27
CA THR A 173 1.15 -26.25 6.34
C THR A 173 -0.34 -26.07 6.65
N ILE A 174 -1.03 -27.12 7.10
CA ILE A 174 -2.46 -27.08 7.42
C ILE A 174 -2.74 -26.20 8.66
N ALA A 175 -1.96 -26.31 9.73
CA ALA A 175 -2.24 -25.53 10.94
C ALA A 175 -2.13 -24.02 10.71
N PRO A 176 -1.05 -23.50 10.08
CA PRO A 176 -0.99 -22.10 9.68
C PRO A 176 -2.08 -21.72 8.66
N LEU A 177 -2.44 -22.61 7.73
CA LEU A 177 -3.51 -22.36 6.76
C LEU A 177 -4.84 -22.11 7.47
N VAL A 178 -5.24 -23.00 8.37
CA VAL A 178 -6.49 -22.86 9.14
C VAL A 178 -6.47 -21.57 9.96
N TRP A 179 -5.33 -21.25 10.59
CA TRP A 179 -5.18 -20.01 11.35
C TRP A 179 -5.35 -18.76 10.48
N VAL A 180 -4.67 -18.71 9.33
CA VAL A 180 -4.77 -17.58 8.38
C VAL A 180 -6.18 -17.46 7.85
N LEU A 181 -6.85 -18.56 7.50
CA LEU A 181 -8.23 -18.55 7.03
C LEU A 181 -9.19 -18.00 8.11
N ILE A 182 -9.09 -18.50 9.35
CA ILE A 182 -9.94 -18.03 10.45
C ILE A 182 -9.73 -16.54 10.72
N THR A 183 -8.47 -16.12 10.86
CA THR A 183 -8.16 -14.72 11.20
C THR A 183 -8.53 -13.76 10.07
N THR A 184 -8.31 -14.15 8.82
CA THR A 184 -8.69 -13.36 7.64
C THR A 184 -10.19 -13.26 7.50
N MET A 185 -10.92 -14.37 7.63
CA MET A 185 -12.39 -14.38 7.56
C MET A 185 -13.02 -13.59 8.72
N TYR A 186 -12.46 -13.70 9.93
CA TYR A 186 -12.90 -12.93 11.07
C TYR A 186 -12.68 -11.43 10.87
N ALA A 187 -11.49 -11.03 10.40
CA ALA A 187 -11.19 -9.62 10.11
C ALA A 187 -12.09 -9.08 8.99
N ALA A 188 -12.31 -9.85 7.93
CA ALA A 188 -13.18 -9.46 6.82
C ALA A 188 -14.65 -9.33 7.27
N TYR A 189 -15.12 -10.22 8.15
CA TYR A 189 -16.43 -10.11 8.76
C TYR A 189 -16.57 -8.82 9.58
N GLN A 190 -15.61 -8.53 10.46
CA GLN A 190 -15.59 -7.27 11.25
C GLN A 190 -15.60 -6.03 10.34
N LYS A 191 -14.96 -6.10 9.17
CA LYS A 191 -14.94 -5.00 8.20
C LYS A 191 -16.28 -4.70 7.52
N LEU A 192 -17.21 -5.66 7.53
CA LEU A 192 -18.52 -5.57 6.89
C LEU A 192 -19.66 -5.32 7.87
N LEU A 193 -19.40 -5.26 9.17
CA LEU A 193 -20.44 -5.05 10.17
C LEU A 193 -20.91 -3.58 10.19
N PRO A 194 -22.21 -3.33 10.40
CA PRO A 194 -22.75 -1.97 10.49
C PRO A 194 -22.28 -1.27 11.77
N ALA A 195 -22.39 0.07 11.79
CA ALA A 195 -21.99 0.87 12.94
C ALA A 195 -22.75 0.43 14.21
N ASN A 196 -21.99 0.12 15.28
CA ASN A 196 -22.54 -0.34 16.56
C ASN A 196 -22.24 0.65 17.70
N GLY A 197 -21.57 1.78 17.41
CA GLY A 197 -21.20 2.80 18.39
C GLY A 197 -19.94 2.47 19.19
N GLU A 198 -19.31 1.32 18.95
CA GLU A 198 -18.03 0.96 19.55
C GLU A 198 -16.89 1.59 18.74
N ARG A 199 -16.11 2.46 19.38
CA ARG A 199 -15.07 3.27 18.73
C ARG A 199 -14.05 2.46 17.92
N VAL A 200 -13.68 1.27 18.39
CA VAL A 200 -12.66 0.44 17.74
C VAL A 200 -13.23 -0.25 16.51
N HIS A 201 -14.41 -0.87 16.66
CA HIS A 201 -15.12 -1.52 15.57
C HIS A 201 -15.45 -0.52 14.44
N ASP A 202 -16.04 0.62 14.79
CA ASP A 202 -16.49 1.62 13.82
C ASP A 202 -15.34 2.30 13.07
N ALA A 203 -14.11 2.25 13.61
CA ALA A 203 -12.90 2.74 12.94
C ALA A 203 -12.31 1.72 11.95
N VAL A 204 -12.61 0.43 12.11
CA VAL A 204 -12.07 -0.66 11.28
C VAL A 204 -13.09 -1.10 10.23
N SER A 205 -14.39 -0.99 10.51
CA SER A 205 -15.45 -1.35 9.58
C SER A 205 -15.62 -0.32 8.46
N HIS A 206 -15.55 -0.80 7.23
CA HIS A 206 -15.79 0.00 6.03
C HIS A 206 -17.25 0.46 5.96
N ILE A 207 -18.19 -0.41 6.33
CA ILE A 207 -19.63 -0.07 6.35
C ILE A 207 -19.95 0.92 7.47
N ALA A 208 -19.40 0.72 8.67
CA ALA A 208 -19.60 1.65 9.79
C ALA A 208 -18.99 3.02 9.49
N THR A 209 -17.79 3.05 8.90
CA THR A 209 -17.13 4.29 8.47
C THR A 209 -18.00 5.03 7.46
N ALA A 210 -18.50 4.34 6.42
CA ALA A 210 -19.40 4.95 5.44
C ALA A 210 -20.68 5.52 6.07
N GLN A 211 -21.31 4.79 7.00
CA GLN A 211 -22.52 5.26 7.71
C GLN A 211 -22.25 6.48 8.59
N ASN A 212 -21.12 6.48 9.31
CA ASN A 212 -20.74 7.58 10.20
C ASN A 212 -20.36 8.84 9.41
N TRP A 213 -19.73 8.69 8.24
CA TRP A 213 -19.45 9.81 7.35
C TRP A 213 -20.70 10.31 6.62
N ALA A 214 -21.64 9.43 6.25
CA ALA A 214 -22.93 9.84 5.69
C ALA A 214 -23.74 10.70 6.65
N LYS A 215 -23.79 10.34 7.95
CA LYS A 215 -24.43 11.17 8.98
C LYS A 215 -23.74 12.52 9.17
N LYS A 216 -22.41 12.57 9.03
CA LYS A 216 -21.64 13.83 9.08
C LYS A 216 -21.86 14.70 7.85
N LEU A 217 -22.11 14.09 6.69
CA LEU A 217 -22.35 14.83 5.44
C LEU A 217 -23.55 15.78 5.57
N GLU A 218 -24.60 15.37 6.29
CA GLU A 218 -25.81 16.17 6.52
C GLU A 218 -25.56 17.46 7.32
N THR A 219 -24.45 17.53 8.06
CA THR A 219 -24.11 18.69 8.89
C THR A 219 -22.99 19.56 8.30
N LEU A 220 -22.40 19.15 7.17
CA LEU A 220 -21.32 19.89 6.51
C LEU A 220 -21.89 20.92 5.53
N THR A 221 -21.32 22.13 5.56
CA THR A 221 -21.70 23.24 4.68
C THR A 221 -20.56 23.70 3.76
N ASP A 222 -19.32 23.33 4.06
CA ASP A 222 -18.14 23.65 3.25
C ASP A 222 -18.02 22.68 2.04
N PRO A 223 -18.00 23.19 0.79
CA PRO A 223 -17.84 22.36 -0.42
C PRO A 223 -16.62 21.44 -0.41
N ALA A 224 -15.49 21.87 0.17
CA ALA A 224 -14.28 21.04 0.24
C ALA A 224 -14.43 19.87 1.23
N ALA A 225 -15.08 20.13 2.37
CA ALA A 225 -15.39 19.11 3.36
C ALA A 225 -16.43 18.09 2.87
N ILE A 226 -17.42 18.55 2.10
CA ILE A 226 -18.44 17.71 1.45
C ILE A 226 -17.77 16.77 0.45
N ALA A 227 -16.96 17.29 -0.47
CA ALA A 227 -16.26 16.47 -1.46
C ALA A 227 -15.34 15.41 -0.82
N LYS A 228 -14.69 15.76 0.31
CA LYS A 228 -13.88 14.81 1.08
C LYS A 228 -14.74 13.73 1.72
N ALA A 229 -15.86 14.09 2.35
CA ALA A 229 -16.77 13.13 2.96
C ALA A 229 -17.36 12.15 1.93
N GLU A 230 -17.77 12.65 0.76
CA GLU A 230 -18.25 11.81 -0.34
C GLU A 230 -17.17 10.85 -0.86
N ALA A 231 -15.92 11.31 -0.99
CA ALA A 231 -14.80 10.46 -1.35
C ALA A 231 -14.56 9.35 -0.32
N VAL A 232 -14.61 9.67 0.97
CA VAL A 232 -14.46 8.68 2.07
C VAL A 232 -15.56 7.62 1.99
N ILE A 233 -16.81 8.05 1.79
CA ILE A 233 -17.97 7.15 1.69
C ILE A 233 -17.81 6.23 0.48
N ARG A 234 -17.50 6.78 -0.70
CA ARG A 234 -17.34 6.00 -1.93
C ARG A 234 -16.22 4.97 -1.80
N ASN A 235 -15.05 5.39 -1.31
CA ASN A 235 -13.90 4.50 -1.17
C ASN A 235 -14.21 3.35 -0.19
N ASN A 236 -14.83 3.63 0.96
CA ASN A 236 -15.19 2.60 1.92
C ASN A 236 -16.30 1.66 1.41
N ILE A 237 -17.26 2.14 0.62
CA ILE A 237 -18.25 1.26 0.00
C ILE A 237 -17.58 0.32 -1.00
N ILE A 238 -16.67 0.83 -1.83
CA ILE A 238 -15.89 0.01 -2.76
C ILE A 238 -15.08 -1.03 -1.99
N ASP A 239 -14.39 -0.63 -0.91
CA ASP A 239 -13.61 -1.54 -0.08
C ASP A 239 -14.49 -2.60 0.61
N ALA A 240 -15.70 -2.24 1.05
CA ALA A 240 -16.65 -3.21 1.61
C ALA A 240 -17.10 -4.23 0.55
N VAL A 241 -17.44 -3.78 -0.66
CA VAL A 241 -17.82 -4.67 -1.76
C VAL A 241 -16.67 -5.61 -2.13
N LEU A 242 -15.46 -5.07 -2.26
CA LEU A 242 -14.25 -5.85 -2.55
C LEU A 242 -13.95 -6.84 -1.42
N CYS A 243 -14.09 -6.44 -0.16
CA CYS A 243 -13.92 -7.32 1.00
C CYS A 243 -14.90 -8.50 0.96
N GLY A 244 -16.19 -8.24 0.70
CA GLY A 244 -17.20 -9.28 0.54
C GLY A 244 -16.91 -10.21 -0.64
N PHE A 245 -16.50 -9.67 -1.78
CA PHE A 245 -16.07 -10.45 -2.93
C PHE A 245 -14.89 -11.37 -2.59
N PHE A 246 -13.86 -10.84 -1.93
CA PHE A 246 -12.70 -11.64 -1.52
C PHE A 246 -13.06 -12.75 -0.53
N MET A 247 -13.97 -12.51 0.42
CA MET A 247 -14.47 -13.57 1.30
C MET A 247 -15.11 -14.72 0.52
N ILE A 248 -15.93 -14.40 -0.49
CA ILE A 248 -16.55 -15.42 -1.36
C ILE A 248 -15.48 -16.21 -2.11
N VAL A 249 -14.49 -15.52 -2.70
CA VAL A 249 -13.38 -16.18 -3.40
C VAL A 249 -12.60 -17.11 -2.47
N VAL A 250 -12.27 -16.67 -1.27
CA VAL A 250 -11.56 -17.51 -0.28
C VAL A 250 -12.36 -18.78 0.04
N VAL A 251 -13.67 -18.66 0.25
CA VAL A 251 -14.55 -19.82 0.53
C VAL A 251 -14.68 -20.76 -0.66
N ILE A 252 -14.60 -20.26 -1.90
CA ILE A 252 -14.65 -21.09 -3.11
C ILE A 252 -13.33 -21.83 -3.35
N VAL A 253 -12.20 -21.19 -3.02
CA VAL A 253 -10.85 -21.71 -3.30
C VAL A 253 -10.35 -22.66 -2.20
N ALA A 254 -10.69 -22.38 -0.93
CA ALA A 254 -10.28 -23.18 0.24
C ALA A 254 -11.09 -24.47 0.39
#